data_AF-A0A1I8C0Y7-F1
#
_entry.id   AF-A0A1I8C0Y7-F1
#
_cell.length_a   1.000
_cell.length_b   1.000
_cell.length_c   1.000
_cell.angle_alpha   90.00
_cell.angle_beta   90.00
_cell.angle_gamma   90.00
#
_symmetry.space_group_name_H-M   'P 1'
#
loop_
_entity.id
_entity.type
_entity.pdbx_description
1 polymer ?
#
loop_
_entity_poly.entity_id
_entity_poly.type
_entity_poly.pdbx_seq_one_letter_code
_entity_poly.pdbx_strand_id
1 'polypeptide(L)'
;MLDKILFSKRTLLINVLIRNASTIAPVEQKSEKKGLSYYLDFFNDTKPLDQSGTILANIGKKMHHDPLPSVPKDFKEFPERDLINFPYPEMMMYPAKTRFLLIPDSWLRPIEKVTGTSDKVEQHYYKFFKNLMDTRKEFIKGELKEANDFRKYAKEQTESLNAVQENFPTILRENLSLQLESTYRKNAEYAWIELKRRLDYLKEVQETKERFAKEMHLKTITEGVRKMIEKNEGNIREKYMDQCIENLKLLTK
;
A
#
# COMPACT_ATOMS: atom_id res chain seq x y z
N MET A 1 -14.44 -12.60 53.97
CA MET A 1 -14.16 -13.46 52.80
C MET A 1 -13.19 -12.84 51.79
N LEU A 2 -13.17 -11.51 51.64
CA LEU A 2 -12.23 -10.81 50.73
C LEU A 2 -10.75 -10.89 51.16
N ASP A 3 -10.44 -10.93 52.45
CA ASP A 3 -9.04 -11.00 52.94
C ASP A 3 -8.33 -12.33 52.64
N LYS A 4 -9.07 -13.45 52.59
CA LYS A 4 -8.49 -14.75 52.25
C LYS A 4 -8.12 -14.86 50.77
N ILE A 5 -8.85 -14.16 49.89
CA ILE A 5 -8.60 -14.14 48.44
C ILE A 5 -7.41 -13.22 48.12
N LEU A 6 -7.28 -12.09 48.81
CA LEU A 6 -6.14 -11.18 48.67
C LEU A 6 -4.83 -11.79 49.19
N PHE A 7 -4.88 -12.55 50.29
CA PHE A 7 -3.70 -13.26 50.79
C PHE A 7 -3.23 -14.35 49.82
N SER A 8 -4.17 -15.14 49.28
CA SER A 8 -3.87 -16.21 48.30
C SER A 8 -3.24 -15.67 47.00
N LYS A 9 -3.72 -14.53 46.49
CA LYS A 9 -3.17 -13.92 45.26
C LYS A 9 -1.80 -13.28 45.47
N ARG A 10 -1.51 -12.73 46.66
CA ARG A 10 -0.18 -12.22 47.02
C ARG A 10 0.85 -13.35 47.17
N THR A 11 0.51 -14.47 47.80
CA THR A 11 1.41 -15.64 47.88
C THR A 11 1.74 -16.26 46.53
N LEU A 12 0.79 -16.26 45.58
CA LEU A 12 1.04 -16.79 44.24
C LEU A 12 1.97 -15.89 43.41
N LEU A 13 1.80 -14.56 43.48
CA LEU A 13 2.69 -13.62 42.80
C LEU A 13 4.11 -13.62 43.39
N ILE A 14 4.24 -13.72 44.71
CA ILE A 14 5.54 -13.81 45.38
C ILE A 14 6.25 -15.13 45.04
N ASN A 15 5.53 -16.26 44.98
CA ASN A 15 6.12 -17.54 44.60
C ASN A 15 6.51 -17.64 43.11
N VAL A 16 5.84 -16.91 42.22
CA VAL A 16 6.21 -16.82 40.79
C VAL A 16 7.43 -15.90 40.60
N LEU A 17 7.53 -14.80 41.34
CA LEU A 17 8.71 -13.92 41.31
C LEU A 17 9.94 -14.57 41.97
N ILE A 18 9.77 -15.38 43.03
CA ILE A 18 10.89 -16.10 43.67
C ILE A 18 11.38 -17.27 42.79
N ARG A 19 10.50 -17.98 42.07
CA ARG A 19 10.91 -19.05 41.13
C ARG A 19 11.67 -18.54 39.91
N ASN A 20 11.39 -17.32 39.46
CA ASN A 20 12.09 -16.72 38.32
C ASN A 20 13.41 -16.02 38.70
N ALA A 21 13.68 -15.84 39.99
CA ALA A 21 14.89 -15.19 40.50
C ALA A 21 15.99 -16.18 40.97
N SER A 22 15.71 -17.48 41.10
CA SER A 22 16.66 -18.48 41.64
C SER A 22 17.43 -19.31 40.61
N THR A 23 17.43 -18.92 39.33
CA THR A 23 18.31 -19.52 38.29
C THR A 23 19.18 -18.46 37.63
N ILE A 24 19.93 -17.73 38.45
CA ILE A 24 21.17 -17.08 38.04
C ILE A 24 22.18 -17.43 39.14
N ALA A 25 22.77 -18.61 39.02
CA ALA A 25 23.96 -19.00 39.76
C ALA A 25 25.15 -18.98 38.79
N PRO A 26 26.34 -18.57 39.25
CA PRO A 26 27.46 -18.22 38.38
C PRO A 26 28.05 -19.49 37.75
N VAL A 27 28.21 -19.46 36.43
CA VAL A 27 29.02 -20.45 35.73
C VAL A 27 30.49 -20.17 36.07
N GLU A 28 31.04 -20.92 37.02
CA GLU A 28 32.48 -21.10 37.17
C GLU A 28 33.08 -21.56 35.84
N GLN A 29 33.98 -20.77 35.27
CA GLN A 29 34.81 -21.21 34.15
C GLN A 29 35.89 -22.15 34.69
N LYS A 30 35.57 -23.46 34.75
CA LYS A 30 36.59 -24.50 34.85
C LYS A 30 37.34 -24.57 33.51
N SER A 31 38.61 -24.18 33.55
CA SER A 31 39.56 -24.37 32.45
C SER A 31 39.88 -25.86 32.29
N GLU A 32 39.24 -26.54 31.35
CA GLU A 32 39.62 -27.89 30.93
C GLU A 32 40.39 -27.83 29.60
N LYS A 33 41.66 -28.27 29.67
CA LYS A 33 42.60 -28.32 28.56
C LYS A 33 42.09 -29.33 27.52
N LYS A 34 41.69 -28.85 26.35
CA LYS A 34 41.34 -29.70 25.20
C LYS A 34 42.61 -30.30 24.59
N GLY A 35 42.94 -31.52 25.01
CA GLY A 35 43.89 -32.39 24.30
C GLY A 35 43.12 -33.46 23.54
N LEU A 36 43.40 -33.58 22.23
CA LEU A 36 43.20 -34.75 21.34
C LEU A 36 41.90 -35.61 21.41
N SER A 37 40.84 -35.24 22.12
CA SER A 37 39.58 -36.01 22.12
C SER A 37 38.64 -35.71 20.94
N TYR A 38 38.96 -34.70 20.12
CA TYR A 38 38.06 -34.17 19.08
C TYR A 38 37.77 -35.15 17.92
N TYR A 39 38.50 -36.25 17.79
CA TYR A 39 38.32 -37.21 16.69
C TYR A 39 37.51 -38.46 17.06
N LEU A 40 37.27 -38.72 18.36
CA LEU A 40 36.49 -39.89 18.79
C LEU A 40 35.00 -39.59 19.02
N ASP A 41 34.60 -38.32 19.06
CA ASP A 41 33.20 -37.91 19.27
C ASP A 41 32.37 -37.94 17.98
N PHE A 42 33.01 -38.10 16.80
CA PHE A 42 32.31 -38.13 15.51
C PHE A 42 31.41 -39.37 15.31
N PHE A 43 31.70 -40.48 16.00
CA PHE A 43 30.90 -41.70 15.92
C PHE A 43 29.92 -41.89 17.09
N ASN A 44 30.01 -41.07 18.14
CA ASN A 44 29.22 -41.24 19.38
C ASN A 44 28.27 -40.07 19.71
N ASP A 45 28.21 -39.02 18.90
CA ASP A 45 27.25 -37.92 19.06
C ASP A 45 25.84 -38.31 18.55
N THR A 46 25.18 -39.22 19.27
CA THR A 46 23.72 -39.16 19.42
C THR A 46 23.44 -38.41 20.72
N LYS A 47 23.59 -37.08 20.69
CA LYS A 47 23.14 -36.26 21.81
C LYS A 47 21.65 -36.48 22.04
N PRO A 48 21.22 -36.63 23.30
CA PRO A 48 19.90 -37.11 23.64
C PRO A 48 18.83 -36.16 23.11
N LEU A 49 17.84 -36.77 22.45
CA LEU A 49 16.54 -36.24 22.13
C LEU A 49 16.03 -35.34 23.28
N ASP A 50 15.94 -34.03 23.03
CA ASP A 50 15.27 -33.12 23.95
C ASP A 50 13.90 -33.71 24.34
N GLN A 51 13.55 -33.69 25.62
CA GLN A 51 12.46 -34.47 26.26
C GLN A 51 11.02 -34.16 25.79
N SER A 52 10.82 -33.63 24.58
CA SER A 52 9.53 -33.55 23.90
C SER A 52 9.60 -34.40 22.62
N GLY A 53 9.34 -35.70 22.77
CA GLY A 53 9.40 -36.70 21.70
C GLY A 53 8.31 -36.55 20.64
N THR A 54 8.45 -35.56 19.76
CA THR A 54 7.56 -35.42 18.60
C THR A 54 8.39 -35.20 17.33
N ILE A 55 8.23 -36.09 16.36
CA ILE A 55 8.87 -36.07 15.02
C ILE A 55 8.60 -34.74 14.27
N LEU A 56 7.54 -34.02 14.67
CA LEU A 56 7.11 -32.74 14.12
C LEU A 56 7.96 -31.54 14.57
N ALA A 57 8.75 -31.63 15.65
CA ALA A 57 9.52 -30.49 16.17
C ALA A 57 10.76 -30.13 15.33
N ASN A 58 11.16 -31.00 14.40
CA ASN A 58 12.39 -30.88 13.62
C ASN A 58 12.15 -30.67 12.11
N ILE A 59 10.89 -30.59 11.65
CA ILE A 59 10.60 -30.27 10.25
C ILE A 59 10.82 -28.76 10.06
N GLY A 60 11.93 -28.40 9.41
CA GLY A 60 12.27 -27.02 9.04
C GLY A 60 13.45 -26.40 9.79
N LYS A 61 14.01 -27.07 10.81
CA LYS A 61 15.30 -26.66 11.39
C LYS A 61 16.42 -27.12 10.47
N LYS A 62 17.00 -26.20 9.69
CA LYS A 62 18.25 -26.47 8.97
C LYS A 62 19.37 -26.65 9.99
N MET A 63 20.11 -27.75 9.89
CA MET A 63 21.40 -27.94 10.58
C MET A 63 22.42 -26.99 9.96
N HIS A 64 22.27 -25.69 10.21
CA HIS A 64 23.33 -24.74 9.96
C HIS A 64 24.26 -24.80 11.16
N HIS A 65 25.45 -25.35 10.96
CA HIS A 65 26.56 -25.13 11.88
C HIS A 65 26.75 -23.63 11.99
N ASP A 66 26.94 -23.11 13.21
CA ASP A 66 27.33 -21.71 13.37
C ASP A 66 28.57 -21.47 12.51
N PRO A 67 28.61 -20.41 11.67
CA PRO A 67 29.78 -20.12 10.86
C PRO A 67 30.98 -19.95 11.79
N LEU A 68 32.14 -20.43 11.34
CA LEU A 68 33.39 -20.23 12.08
C LEU A 68 33.51 -18.75 12.47
N PRO A 69 33.96 -18.44 13.70
CA PRO A 69 34.17 -17.06 14.11
C PRO A 69 35.06 -16.38 13.07
N SER A 70 34.65 -15.20 12.59
CA SER A 70 35.42 -14.51 11.56
C SER A 70 36.80 -14.16 12.11
N VAL A 71 37.83 -14.56 11.37
CA VAL A 71 39.21 -14.22 11.69
C VAL A 71 39.29 -12.69 11.88
N PRO A 72 39.91 -12.19 12.96
CA PRO A 72 40.11 -10.76 13.17
C PRO A 72 40.78 -10.14 11.94
N LYS A 73 40.33 -8.96 11.50
CA LYS A 73 40.85 -8.30 10.29
C LYS A 73 42.36 -8.04 10.33
N ASP A 74 42.94 -8.01 11.53
CA ASP A 74 44.37 -7.75 11.78
C ASP A 74 45.19 -9.02 11.99
N PHE A 75 44.61 -10.21 11.78
CA PHE A 75 45.32 -11.47 11.95
C PHE A 75 46.31 -11.68 10.79
N LYS A 76 47.60 -11.50 11.08
CA LYS A 76 48.69 -11.82 10.17
C LYS A 76 49.31 -13.15 10.61
N GLU A 77 49.17 -14.18 9.78
CA GLU A 77 49.68 -15.55 10.07
C GLU A 77 51.18 -15.57 10.38
N PHE A 78 51.94 -14.59 9.86
CA PHE A 78 53.36 -14.36 10.13
C PHE A 78 53.64 -12.86 10.33
N PRO A 79 53.57 -12.34 11.57
CA PRO A 79 53.71 -10.90 11.84
C PRO A 79 55.12 -10.38 11.50
N GLU A 80 56.14 -11.21 11.61
CA GLU A 80 57.55 -10.87 11.37
C GLU A 80 57.92 -10.75 9.89
N ARG A 81 57.07 -11.22 8.98
CA ARG A 81 57.37 -11.19 7.54
C ARG A 81 57.01 -9.83 6.94
N ASP A 82 58.00 -9.20 6.32
CA ASP A 82 57.83 -7.96 5.58
C ASP A 82 57.22 -8.22 4.20
N LEU A 83 55.88 -8.18 4.13
CA LEU A 83 55.12 -8.29 2.88
C LEU A 83 55.15 -6.99 2.06
N ILE A 84 55.60 -5.87 2.64
CA ILE A 84 55.66 -4.58 1.95
C ILE A 84 56.87 -4.55 1.01
N ASN A 85 58.03 -5.00 1.50
CA ASN A 85 59.24 -5.08 0.67
C ASN A 85 59.37 -6.41 -0.09
N PHE A 86 58.74 -7.50 0.39
CA PHE A 86 58.84 -8.83 -0.22
C PHE A 86 57.45 -9.47 -0.42
N PRO A 87 56.65 -9.02 -1.41
CA PRO A 87 55.40 -9.67 -1.77
C PRO A 87 55.67 -11.12 -2.21
N TYR A 88 54.68 -12.00 -2.07
CA TYR A 88 54.81 -13.35 -2.63
C TYR A 88 54.93 -13.24 -4.16
N PRO A 89 55.88 -13.93 -4.81
CA PRO A 89 55.88 -14.02 -6.25
C PRO A 89 54.54 -14.63 -6.70
N GLU A 90 53.86 -13.98 -7.65
CA GLU A 90 52.62 -14.51 -8.21
C GLU A 90 52.92 -15.84 -8.88
N MET A 91 52.35 -16.92 -8.34
CA MET A 91 52.39 -18.21 -9.02
C MET A 91 51.49 -18.13 -10.26
N MET A 92 52.00 -18.57 -11.41
CA MET A 92 51.14 -18.76 -12.58
C MET A 92 50.03 -19.75 -12.20
N MET A 93 48.76 -19.34 -12.31
CA MET A 93 47.60 -20.20 -11.94
C MET A 93 47.56 -21.52 -12.71
N TYR A 94 48.18 -21.57 -13.88
CA TYR A 94 48.24 -22.77 -14.73
C TYR A 94 49.68 -23.02 -15.17
N PRO A 95 50.11 -24.29 -15.24
CA PRO A 95 51.41 -24.65 -15.81
C PRO A 95 51.47 -24.28 -17.30
N ALA A 96 52.69 -24.10 -17.83
CA ALA A 96 52.88 -23.85 -19.25
C ALA A 96 52.26 -24.98 -20.10
N LYS A 97 51.61 -24.64 -21.22
CA LYS A 97 50.91 -25.61 -22.07
C LYS A 97 51.88 -26.71 -22.54
N THR A 98 51.56 -27.96 -22.21
CA THR A 98 52.28 -29.16 -22.66
C THR A 98 51.38 -30.00 -23.55
N ARG A 99 51.89 -30.45 -24.70
CA ARG A 99 51.22 -31.45 -25.55
C ARG A 99 51.70 -32.84 -25.15
N PHE A 100 50.79 -33.80 -25.15
CA PHE A 100 51.05 -35.19 -24.75
C PHE A 100 51.69 -35.33 -23.35
N LEU A 101 51.36 -34.41 -22.42
CA LEU A 101 51.87 -34.32 -21.04
C LEU A 101 53.39 -34.09 -20.90
N LEU A 102 54.20 -34.42 -21.90
CA LEU A 102 55.65 -34.48 -21.83
C LEU A 102 56.34 -33.42 -22.69
N ILE A 103 55.70 -32.96 -23.77
CA ILE A 103 56.33 -32.09 -24.76
C ILE A 103 55.85 -30.66 -24.52
N PRO A 104 56.74 -29.72 -24.18
CA PRO A 104 56.38 -28.31 -24.09
C PRO A 104 55.86 -27.79 -25.42
N ASP A 105 54.73 -27.06 -25.41
CA ASP A 105 54.17 -26.44 -26.61
C ASP A 105 55.19 -25.51 -27.29
N SER A 106 56.14 -24.94 -26.54
CA SER A 106 57.22 -24.11 -27.08
C SER A 106 58.10 -24.80 -28.11
N TRP A 107 58.28 -26.11 -28.02
CA TRP A 107 59.08 -26.89 -28.97
C TRP A 107 58.35 -27.16 -30.27
N LEU A 108 57.03 -27.27 -30.21
CA LEU A 108 56.19 -27.59 -31.36
C LEU A 108 55.75 -26.34 -32.12
N ARG A 109 55.64 -25.16 -31.48
CA ARG A 109 55.27 -23.89 -32.14
C ARG A 109 56.09 -23.54 -33.39
N PRO A 110 57.44 -23.68 -33.43
CA PRO A 110 58.21 -23.42 -34.64
C PRO A 110 57.94 -24.45 -35.75
N ILE A 111 57.69 -25.71 -35.38
CA ILE A 111 57.38 -26.80 -36.30
C ILE A 111 56.00 -26.60 -36.91
N GLU A 112 55.00 -26.30 -36.08
CA GLU A 112 53.62 -25.98 -36.48
C GLU A 112 53.54 -24.79 -37.44
N LYS A 113 54.40 -23.78 -37.25
CA LYS A 113 54.50 -22.64 -38.16
C LYS A 113 54.93 -23.06 -39.58
N VAL A 114 55.71 -24.13 -39.71
CA VAL A 114 56.27 -24.61 -40.99
C VAL A 114 55.41 -25.73 -41.60
N THR A 115 54.91 -26.66 -40.79
CA THR A 115 54.16 -27.83 -41.25
C THR A 115 52.65 -27.62 -41.27
N GLY A 116 52.15 -26.54 -40.66
CA GLY A 116 50.76 -26.37 -40.29
C GLY A 116 50.37 -27.37 -39.20
N THR A 117 49.38 -27.01 -38.37
CA THR A 117 48.60 -28.04 -37.67
C THR A 117 47.51 -28.49 -38.65
N SER A 118 46.69 -29.49 -38.31
CA SER A 118 45.39 -29.65 -38.99
C SER A 118 44.49 -28.45 -38.66
N ASP A 119 44.89 -27.27 -39.11
CA ASP A 119 44.40 -25.96 -38.70
C ASP A 119 42.91 -25.83 -39.02
N LYS A 120 42.47 -26.47 -40.12
CA LYS A 120 41.07 -26.47 -40.54
C LYS A 120 40.17 -27.23 -39.56
N VAL A 121 40.66 -28.34 -39.01
CA VAL A 121 39.91 -29.15 -38.04
C VAL A 121 39.85 -28.43 -36.70
N GLU A 122 40.98 -27.91 -36.22
CA GLU A 122 41.03 -27.13 -34.97
C GLU A 122 40.20 -25.84 -35.05
N GLN A 123 40.28 -25.09 -36.15
CA GLN A 123 39.46 -23.90 -36.36
C GLN A 123 37.95 -24.22 -36.44
N HIS A 124 37.58 -25.36 -37.02
CA HIS A 124 36.19 -25.80 -37.07
C HIS A 124 35.65 -26.11 -35.67
N TYR A 125 36.38 -26.90 -34.87
CA TYR A 125 36.01 -27.19 -33.49
C TYR A 125 35.99 -25.91 -32.63
N TYR A 126 36.99 -25.03 -32.77
CA TYR A 126 37.02 -23.77 -32.03
C TYR A 126 35.83 -22.87 -32.38
N LYS A 127 35.49 -22.71 -33.67
CA LYS A 127 34.31 -21.94 -34.10
C LYS A 127 33.02 -22.55 -33.56
N PHE A 128 32.91 -23.88 -33.60
CA PHE A 128 31.76 -24.59 -33.05
C PHE A 128 31.59 -24.32 -31.54
N PHE A 129 32.65 -24.49 -30.75
CA PHE A 129 32.62 -24.22 -29.31
C PHE A 129 32.37 -22.75 -28.99
N LYS A 130 32.94 -21.83 -29.77
CA LYS A 130 32.70 -20.39 -29.61
C LYS A 130 31.22 -20.07 -29.83
N ASN A 131 30.64 -20.54 -30.92
CA ASN A 131 29.23 -20.31 -31.22
C ASN A 131 28.32 -20.92 -30.14
N LEU A 132 28.62 -22.13 -29.66
CA LEU A 132 27.87 -22.78 -28.58
C LEU A 132 27.97 -22.01 -27.24
N MET A 133 29.14 -21.44 -26.95
CA MET A 133 29.32 -20.59 -25.76
C MET A 133 28.57 -19.27 -25.90
N ASP A 134 28.58 -18.67 -27.08
CA ASP A 134 27.92 -17.39 -27.33
C ASP A 134 26.39 -17.53 -27.26
N THR A 135 25.81 -18.60 -27.83
CA THR A 135 24.36 -18.90 -27.68
C THR A 135 23.97 -19.15 -26.22
N ARG A 136 24.78 -19.89 -25.47
CA ARG A 136 24.51 -20.11 -24.03
C ARG A 136 24.59 -18.81 -23.22
N LYS A 137 25.54 -17.93 -23.53
CA LYS A 137 25.63 -16.61 -22.90
C LYS A 137 24.41 -15.76 -23.21
N GLU A 138 23.92 -15.78 -24.44
CA GLU A 138 22.69 -15.08 -24.83
C GLU A 138 21.47 -15.61 -24.08
N PHE A 139 21.36 -16.93 -23.93
CA PHE A 139 20.30 -17.55 -23.13
C PHE A 139 20.36 -17.11 -21.66
N ILE A 140 21.54 -17.18 -21.03
CA ILE A 140 21.73 -16.73 -19.63
C ILE A 140 21.38 -15.25 -19.48
N LYS A 141 21.73 -14.40 -20.45
CA LYS A 141 21.35 -12.99 -20.44
C LYS A 141 19.84 -12.81 -20.56
N GLY A 142 19.17 -13.62 -21.38
CA GLY A 142 17.72 -13.67 -21.52
C GLY A 142 17.03 -14.01 -20.19
N GLU A 143 17.40 -15.13 -19.57
CA GLU A 143 16.83 -15.55 -18.28
C GLU A 143 17.11 -14.56 -17.15
N LEU A 144 18.32 -13.98 -17.11
CA LEU A 144 18.66 -12.96 -16.11
C LEU A 144 17.79 -11.71 -16.27
N LYS A 145 17.50 -11.30 -17.51
CA LYS A 145 16.62 -10.18 -17.78
C LYS A 145 15.19 -10.49 -17.32
N GLU A 146 14.66 -11.65 -17.69
CA GLU A 146 13.32 -12.09 -17.28
C GLU A 146 13.18 -12.18 -15.76
N ALA A 147 14.17 -12.74 -15.07
CA ALA A 147 14.18 -12.82 -13.61
C ALA A 147 14.20 -11.43 -12.95
N ASN A 148 14.93 -10.47 -13.53
CA ASN A 148 14.94 -9.09 -13.05
C ASN A 148 13.60 -8.38 -13.31
N ASP A 149 13.01 -8.59 -14.48
CA ASP A 149 11.71 -8.03 -14.84
C ASP A 149 10.59 -8.60 -13.94
N PHE A 150 10.63 -9.92 -13.66
CA PHE A 150 9.71 -10.57 -12.72
C PHE A 150 9.82 -9.98 -11.31
N ARG A 151 11.04 -9.76 -10.80
CA ARG A 151 11.23 -9.13 -9.48
C ARG A 151 10.68 -7.71 -9.43
N LYS A 152 10.88 -6.93 -10.49
CA LYS A 152 10.34 -5.58 -10.61
C LYS A 152 8.82 -5.60 -10.59
N TYR A 153 8.21 -6.44 -11.42
CA TYR A 153 6.76 -6.58 -11.49
C TYR A 153 6.14 -7.08 -10.18
N ALA A 154 6.74 -8.09 -9.55
CA ALA A 154 6.30 -8.59 -8.25
C ALA A 154 6.35 -7.49 -7.17
N LYS A 155 7.42 -6.68 -7.17
CA LYS A 155 7.53 -5.54 -6.26
C LYS A 155 6.43 -4.50 -6.52
N GLU A 156 6.21 -4.11 -7.77
CA GLU A 156 5.15 -3.17 -8.16
C GLU A 156 3.74 -3.69 -7.79
N GLN A 157 3.49 -5.00 -7.95
CA GLN A 157 2.24 -5.62 -7.53
C GLN A 157 2.06 -5.57 -6.01
N THR A 158 3.11 -5.86 -5.23
CA THR A 158 3.02 -5.76 -3.76
C THR A 158 2.79 -4.33 -3.29
N GLU A 159 3.46 -3.36 -3.91
CA GLU A 159 3.29 -1.93 -3.59
C GLU A 159 1.87 -1.44 -3.92
N SER A 160 1.34 -1.81 -5.08
CA SER A 160 -0.03 -1.47 -5.46
C SER A 160 -1.08 -2.12 -4.55
N LEU A 161 -0.89 -3.37 -4.15
CA LEU A 161 -1.78 -4.05 -3.21
C LEU A 161 -1.75 -3.37 -1.84
N ASN A 162 -0.56 -3.05 -1.32
CA ASN A 162 -0.42 -2.33 -0.05
C ASN A 162 -1.10 -0.96 -0.10
N ALA A 163 -0.92 -0.22 -1.20
CA ALA A 163 -1.58 1.07 -1.39
C ALA A 163 -3.11 0.94 -1.42
N VAL A 164 -3.66 -0.11 -2.05
CA VAL A 164 -5.10 -0.39 -2.01
C VAL A 164 -5.54 -0.71 -0.59
N GLN A 165 -4.81 -1.57 0.12
CA GLN A 165 -5.14 -1.98 1.48
C GLN A 165 -5.17 -0.79 2.46
N GLU A 166 -4.26 0.17 2.31
CA GLU A 166 -4.22 1.37 3.14
C GLU A 166 -5.35 2.35 2.82
N ASN A 167 -5.65 2.56 1.54
CA ASN A 167 -6.62 3.56 1.11
C ASN A 167 -8.08 3.09 1.18
N PHE A 168 -8.32 1.79 0.98
CA PHE A 168 -9.68 1.24 0.89
C PHE A 168 -10.54 1.50 2.15
N PRO A 169 -10.04 1.33 3.40
CA PRO A 169 -10.81 1.67 4.59
C PRO A 169 -11.18 3.15 4.67
N THR A 170 -10.28 4.04 4.24
CA THR A 170 -10.52 5.49 4.24
C THR A 170 -11.62 5.84 3.24
N ILE A 171 -11.54 5.31 2.01
CA ILE A 171 -12.56 5.50 0.97
C ILE A 171 -13.94 5.03 1.44
N LEU A 172 -14.02 3.89 2.13
CA LEU A 172 -15.30 3.40 2.66
C LEU A 172 -15.90 4.32 3.73
N ARG A 173 -15.07 4.86 4.64
CA ARG A 173 -15.53 5.82 5.66
C ARG A 173 -16.02 7.11 5.01
N GLU A 174 -15.29 7.62 4.03
CA GLU A 174 -15.67 8.82 3.29
C GLU A 174 -16.98 8.61 2.53
N ASN A 175 -17.13 7.50 1.80
CA ASN A 175 -18.36 7.16 1.10
C ASN A 175 -19.57 7.06 2.04
N LEU A 176 -19.40 6.44 3.21
CA LEU A 176 -20.47 6.38 4.21
C LEU A 176 -20.84 7.77 4.74
N SER A 177 -19.84 8.62 5.03
CA SER A 177 -20.08 9.98 5.49
C SER A 177 -20.83 10.81 4.44
N LEU A 178 -20.49 10.68 3.16
CA LEU A 178 -21.17 11.35 2.05
C LEU A 178 -22.61 10.88 1.88
N GLN A 179 -22.89 9.59 2.07
CA GLN A 179 -24.26 9.06 2.04
C GLN A 179 -25.10 9.64 3.20
N LEU A 180 -24.54 9.68 4.41
CA LEU A 180 -25.20 10.27 5.56
C LEU A 180 -25.49 11.77 5.33
N GLU A 181 -24.53 12.51 4.78
CA GLU A 181 -24.75 13.92 4.45
C GLU A 181 -25.78 14.11 3.34
N SER A 182 -25.75 13.28 2.29
CA SER A 182 -26.74 13.32 1.21
C SER A 182 -28.16 13.07 1.73
N THR A 183 -28.33 12.07 2.60
CA THR A 183 -29.64 11.79 3.21
C THR A 183 -30.11 12.93 4.12
N TYR A 184 -29.21 13.50 4.92
CA TYR A 184 -29.53 14.68 5.74
C TYR A 184 -30.01 15.86 4.91
N ARG A 185 -29.28 16.20 3.82
CA ARG A 185 -29.66 17.30 2.91
C ARG A 185 -31.03 17.06 2.27
N LYS A 186 -31.31 15.82 1.82
CA LYS A 186 -32.63 15.45 1.27
C LYS A 186 -33.76 15.63 2.29
N ASN A 187 -33.54 15.25 3.54
CA ASN A 187 -34.56 15.39 4.59
C ASN A 187 -34.84 16.86 4.90
N ALA A 188 -33.81 17.69 4.97
CA ALA A 188 -33.96 19.13 5.17
C ALA A 188 -34.67 19.81 3.97
N GLU A 189 -34.31 19.43 2.75
CA GLU A 189 -34.97 19.91 1.52
C GLU A 189 -36.44 19.51 1.50
N TYR A 190 -36.77 18.27 1.85
CA TYR A 190 -38.15 17.79 1.93
C TYR A 190 -39.00 18.65 2.88
N ALA A 191 -38.50 18.92 4.09
CA ALA A 191 -39.19 19.78 5.05
C ALA A 191 -39.38 21.21 4.52
N TRP A 192 -38.37 21.77 3.85
CA TRP A 192 -38.46 23.09 3.23
C TRP A 192 -39.50 23.14 2.10
N ILE A 193 -39.52 22.15 1.21
CA ILE A 193 -40.50 22.05 0.11
C ILE A 193 -41.92 21.98 0.68
N GLU A 194 -42.15 21.15 1.71
CA GLU A 194 -43.46 21.08 2.35
C GLU A 194 -43.89 22.43 2.93
N LEU A 195 -43.00 23.11 3.65
CA LEU A 195 -43.28 24.40 4.27
C LEU A 195 -43.59 25.45 3.21
N LYS A 196 -42.77 25.50 2.15
CA LYS A 196 -42.96 26.41 1.02
C LYS A 196 -44.30 26.18 0.34
N ARG A 197 -44.65 24.92 0.05
CA ARG A 197 -45.95 24.58 -0.55
C ARG A 197 -47.13 25.06 0.30
N ARG A 198 -47.04 24.93 1.64
CA ARG A 198 -48.07 25.41 2.56
C ARG A 198 -48.15 26.94 2.57
N LEU A 199 -47.02 27.62 2.56
CA LEU A 199 -46.96 29.09 2.56
C LEU A 199 -47.49 29.68 1.25
N ASP A 200 -47.06 29.12 0.11
CA ASP A 200 -47.50 29.53 -1.22
C ASP A 200 -49.03 29.36 -1.33
N TYR A 201 -49.57 28.23 -0.86
CA TYR A 201 -51.01 28.00 -0.80
C TYR A 201 -51.75 29.06 0.04
N LEU A 202 -51.28 29.36 1.25
CA LEU A 202 -51.91 30.36 2.11
C LEU A 202 -51.89 31.76 1.48
N LYS A 203 -50.79 32.11 0.82
CA LYS A 203 -50.65 33.37 0.10
C LYS A 203 -51.63 33.46 -1.06
N GLU A 204 -51.71 32.44 -1.91
CA GLU A 204 -52.64 32.39 -3.04
C GLU A 204 -54.11 32.45 -2.57
N VAL A 205 -54.45 31.74 -1.49
CA VAL A 205 -55.79 31.81 -0.90
C VAL A 205 -56.12 33.21 -0.38
N GLN A 206 -55.16 33.90 0.23
CA GLN A 206 -55.38 35.26 0.71
C GLN A 206 -55.55 36.24 -0.47
N GLU A 207 -54.66 36.16 -1.46
CA GLU A 207 -54.73 37.02 -2.66
C GLU A 207 -56.04 36.81 -3.44
N THR A 208 -56.50 35.56 -3.56
CA THR A 208 -57.78 35.25 -4.23
C THR A 208 -58.98 35.79 -3.45
N LYS A 209 -58.99 35.68 -2.12
CA LYS A 209 -60.04 36.30 -1.28
C LYS A 209 -60.08 37.81 -1.44
N GLU A 210 -58.92 38.47 -1.43
CA GLU A 210 -58.84 39.92 -1.61
C GLU A 210 -59.28 40.36 -3.00
N ARG A 211 -58.90 39.63 -4.05
CA ARG A 211 -59.37 39.87 -5.42
C ARG A 211 -60.89 39.72 -5.52
N PHE A 212 -61.43 38.62 -5.00
CA PHE A 212 -62.87 38.37 -5.01
C PHE A 212 -63.66 39.44 -4.25
N ALA A 213 -63.20 39.85 -3.06
CA ALA A 213 -63.85 40.90 -2.28
C ALA A 213 -63.88 42.23 -3.04
N LYS A 214 -62.77 42.60 -3.70
CA LYS A 214 -62.69 43.80 -4.54
C LYS A 214 -63.65 43.71 -5.73
N GLU A 215 -63.64 42.58 -6.45
CA GLU A 215 -64.52 42.35 -7.59
C GLU A 215 -66.00 42.41 -7.20
N MET A 216 -66.37 41.78 -6.09
CA MET A 216 -67.74 41.80 -5.57
C MET A 216 -68.17 43.21 -5.16
N HIS A 217 -67.28 43.97 -4.50
CA HIS A 217 -67.56 45.34 -4.11
C HIS A 217 -67.75 46.26 -5.33
N LEU A 218 -66.86 46.16 -6.33
CA LEU A 218 -66.96 46.90 -7.59
C LEU A 218 -68.24 46.53 -8.36
N LYS A 219 -68.58 45.24 -8.41
CA LYS A 219 -69.83 44.79 -9.01
C LYS A 219 -71.05 45.37 -8.29
N THR A 220 -71.04 45.37 -6.95
CA THR A 220 -72.13 45.93 -6.15
C THR A 220 -72.27 47.44 -6.37
N ILE A 221 -71.16 48.19 -6.40
CA ILE A 221 -71.18 49.63 -6.69
C ILE A 221 -71.69 49.88 -8.11
N THR A 222 -71.15 49.20 -9.12
CA THR A 222 -71.51 49.43 -10.52
C THR A 222 -72.97 49.08 -10.80
N GLU A 223 -73.48 47.95 -10.28
CA GLU A 223 -74.89 47.58 -10.37
C GLU A 223 -75.79 48.53 -9.57
N GLY A 224 -75.36 48.97 -8.39
CA GLY A 224 -76.06 49.95 -7.58
C GLY A 224 -76.20 51.29 -8.32
N VAL A 225 -75.08 51.86 -8.79
CA VAL A 225 -75.05 53.09 -9.59
C VAL A 225 -75.91 52.94 -10.84
N ARG A 226 -75.81 51.82 -11.56
CA ARG A 226 -76.64 51.55 -12.73
C ARG A 226 -78.14 51.58 -12.40
N LYS A 227 -78.56 50.92 -11.31
CA LYS A 227 -79.96 50.94 -10.85
C LYS A 227 -80.43 52.34 -10.46
N MET A 228 -79.58 53.13 -9.79
CA MET A 228 -79.89 54.52 -9.43
C MET A 228 -80.11 55.38 -10.69
N ILE A 229 -79.25 55.22 -11.71
CA ILE A 229 -79.37 55.92 -13.00
C ILE A 229 -80.64 55.49 -13.74
N GLU A 230 -80.95 54.18 -13.76
CA GLU A 230 -82.14 53.63 -14.42
C GLU A 230 -83.44 54.16 -13.78
N LYS A 231 -83.48 54.22 -12.44
CA LYS A 231 -84.64 54.73 -11.68
C LYS A 231 -84.71 56.26 -11.54
N ASN A 232 -83.67 56.99 -11.96
CA ASN A 232 -83.53 58.44 -11.79
C ASN A 232 -83.73 58.90 -10.33
N GLU A 233 -83.30 58.10 -9.35
CA GLU A 233 -83.42 58.43 -7.93
C GLU A 233 -82.55 59.68 -7.62
N GLY A 234 -83.17 60.79 -7.21
CA GLY A 234 -82.48 62.04 -6.86
C GLY A 234 -82.16 63.00 -8.01
N ASN A 235 -82.89 62.91 -9.14
CA ASN A 235 -82.76 63.77 -10.33
C ASN A 235 -81.34 63.80 -10.92
N ILE A 236 -80.65 62.66 -10.88
CA ILE A 236 -79.26 62.53 -11.36
C ILE A 236 -79.16 62.89 -12.85
N ARG A 237 -80.14 62.49 -13.68
CA ARG A 237 -80.13 62.80 -15.12
C ARG A 237 -80.25 64.30 -15.38
N GLU A 238 -81.10 64.99 -14.63
CA GLU A 238 -81.28 66.44 -14.78
C GLU A 238 -80.01 67.18 -14.39
N LYS A 239 -79.42 66.85 -13.24
CA LYS A 239 -78.13 67.43 -12.81
C LYS A 239 -76.99 67.16 -13.78
N TYR A 240 -76.96 65.98 -14.41
CA TYR A 240 -75.97 65.66 -15.44
C TYR A 240 -76.18 66.51 -16.71
N MET A 241 -77.44 66.71 -17.13
CA MET A 241 -77.74 67.60 -18.26
C MET A 241 -77.36 69.05 -17.95
N ASP A 242 -77.57 69.53 -16.73
CA ASP A 242 -77.14 70.86 -16.30
C ASP A 242 -75.61 71.00 -16.33
N GLN A 243 -74.86 70.00 -15.87
CA GLN A 243 -73.40 69.97 -15.96
C GLN A 243 -72.91 69.96 -17.43
N CYS A 244 -73.58 69.23 -18.32
CA CYS A 244 -73.26 69.26 -19.75
C CYS A 244 -73.46 70.66 -20.34
N ILE A 245 -74.55 71.34 -19.98
CA ILE A 245 -74.81 72.72 -20.41
C ILE A 245 -73.74 73.67 -19.86
N GLU A 246 -73.32 73.51 -18.61
CA GLU A 246 -72.25 74.30 -18.00
C GLU A 246 -70.90 74.08 -18.70
N ASN A 247 -70.52 72.83 -18.97
CA ASN A 247 -69.30 72.49 -19.71
C ASN A 247 -69.30 73.06 -21.13
N LEU A 248 -70.46 73.00 -21.82
CA LEU A 248 -70.61 73.61 -23.13
C LEU A 248 -70.47 75.14 -23.07
N LYS A 249 -71.03 75.79 -22.05
CA LYS A 249 -70.87 77.24 -21.80
C LYS A 249 -69.40 77.62 -21.52
N LEU A 250 -68.64 76.75 -20.87
CA LEU A 250 -67.20 76.95 -20.64
C LEU A 250 -66.38 76.84 -21.94
N LEU A 251 -66.75 75.91 -22.83
CA LEU A 251 -66.07 75.68 -24.11
C LEU A 251 -66.44 76.68 -25.22
N THR A 252 -67.57 77.39 -25.08
CA THR A 252 -68.02 78.41 -26.06
C THR A 252 -67.56 79.83 -25.71
N LYS A 253 -66.95 80.03 -24.53
CA LYS A 253 -66.17 81.22 -24.21
C LYS A 253 -64.77 81.13 -24.79
#